data_AF-A0A2V3WD11-F1
#
_entry.id   AF-A0A2V3WD11-F1
#
_cell.length_a   1.000
_cell.length_b   1.000
_cell.length_c   1.000
_cell.angle_alpha   90.00
_cell.angle_beta   90.00
_cell.angle_gamma   90.00
#
_symmetry.space_group_name_H-M   'P 1'
#
loop_
_entity.id
_entity.type
_entity.pdbx_description
1 polymer ?
#
loop_
_entity_poly.entity_id
_entity_poly.type
_entity_poly.pdbx_seq_one_letter_code
_entity_poly.pdbx_strand_id
1 'polypeptide(L)'
;MEFIKPKNKKAEKVDWLISEKVREIIKNYAEYCEYTESEVVELYLEKLLDDEGFIQWVNSAKNNKGMVSKMGLEEKMEEQKLS
;
A
#
# COMPACT_ATOMS: atom_id res chain seq x y z
N MET A 1 -1.13 -8.63 8.29
CA MET A 1 -1.56 -7.29 8.74
C MET A 1 -3.08 -7.22 8.71
N GLU A 2 -3.69 -6.34 9.48
CA GLU A 2 -5.10 -6.01 9.28
C GLU A 2 -5.23 -4.97 8.18
N PHE A 3 -5.79 -5.36 7.03
CA PHE A 3 -5.96 -4.48 5.88
C PHE A 3 -7.30 -3.74 5.91
N ILE A 4 -7.30 -2.52 5.39
CA ILE A 4 -8.49 -1.65 5.41
C ILE A 4 -9.44 -2.08 4.30
N LYS A 5 -10.71 -2.31 4.64
CA LYS A 5 -11.75 -2.61 3.64
C LYS A 5 -12.26 -1.34 2.95
N PRO A 6 -12.60 -1.40 1.66
CA PRO A 6 -13.12 -0.26 0.92
C PRO A 6 -14.38 0.30 1.58
N LYS A 7 -14.42 1.62 1.79
CA LYS A 7 -15.64 2.35 2.20
C LYS A 7 -16.23 3.03 0.97
N ASN A 8 -17.49 2.75 0.64
CA ASN A 8 -18.25 3.38 -0.46
C ASN A 8 -18.61 4.85 -0.19
N LYS A 9 -17.73 5.64 0.43
CA LYS A 9 -17.91 7.08 0.58
C LYS A 9 -17.18 7.80 -0.55
N LYS A 10 -17.81 8.84 -1.09
CA LYS A 10 -17.18 9.82 -1.99
C LYS A 10 -15.99 10.42 -1.25
N ALA A 11 -14.80 9.86 -1.45
CA ALA A 11 -13.58 10.35 -0.86
C ALA A 11 -13.22 11.67 -1.55
N GLU A 12 -13.02 12.72 -0.77
CA GLU A 12 -12.46 13.97 -1.29
C GLU A 12 -11.01 13.72 -1.71
N LYS A 13 -10.56 14.37 -2.79
CA LYS A 13 -9.14 14.36 -3.13
C LYS A 13 -8.40 15.10 -2.03
N VAL A 14 -7.50 14.41 -1.34
CA VAL A 14 -6.65 15.01 -0.32
C VAL A 14 -5.20 14.88 -0.75
N ASP A 15 -4.46 15.99 -0.70
CA ASP A 15 -3.01 15.93 -0.59
C ASP A 15 -2.64 15.21 0.71
N TRP A 16 -1.60 14.39 0.67
CA TRP A 16 -1.22 13.46 1.75
C TRP A 16 -1.03 14.19 3.11
N LEU A 17 -2.07 14.17 3.94
CA LEU A 17 -2.06 14.76 5.28
C LEU A 17 -1.86 13.66 6.32
N ILE A 18 -0.61 13.46 6.72
CA ILE A 18 -0.24 12.57 7.84
C ILE A 18 -0.32 13.38 9.14
N SER A 19 -1.12 12.91 10.10
CA SER A 19 -1.26 13.54 11.43
C SER A 19 0.07 13.56 12.20
N GLU A 20 0.24 14.54 13.09
CA GLU A 20 1.43 14.68 13.94
C GLU A 20 1.73 13.41 14.74
N LYS A 21 0.70 12.79 15.31
CA LYS A 21 0.82 11.50 16.03
C LYS A 21 1.45 10.42 15.17
N VAL A 22 1.05 10.29 13.90
CA VAL A 22 1.59 9.26 13.01
C VAL A 22 3.03 9.56 12.62
N ARG A 23 3.38 10.84 12.43
CA ARG A 23 4.78 11.24 12.20
C ARG A 23 5.66 10.89 13.39
N GLU A 24 5.19 11.15 14.60
CA GLU A 24 5.92 10.81 15.82
C GLU A 24 6.11 9.29 15.97
N ILE A 25 5.11 8.48 15.61
CA ILE A 25 5.25 7.01 15.56
C ILE A 25 6.35 6.61 14.56
N ILE A 26 6.30 7.13 13.34
CA ILE A 26 7.29 6.82 12.29
C ILE A 26 8.69 7.21 12.76
N LYS A 27 8.86 8.41 13.31
CA LYS A 27 10.13 8.91 13.83
C LYS A 27 10.73 8.01 14.91
N ASN A 28 9.96 7.70 15.95
CA ASN A 28 10.45 6.85 17.04
C ASN A 28 10.74 5.42 16.57
N TYR A 29 9.94 4.90 15.64
CA TYR A 29 10.15 3.57 15.08
C TYR A 29 11.38 3.50 14.17
N ALA A 30 11.60 4.54 13.37
CA ALA A 30 12.80 4.70 12.54
C ALA A 30 14.07 4.74 13.39
N GLU A 31 14.06 5.53 14.48
CA GLU A 31 15.18 5.57 15.44
C GLU A 31 15.41 4.20 16.11
N TYR A 32 14.35 3.50 16.52
CA TYR A 32 14.46 2.18 17.15
C TYR A 32 15.05 1.12 16.21
N CYS A 33 14.71 1.15 14.92
CA CYS A 33 15.18 0.18 13.94
C CYS A 33 16.43 0.63 13.16
N GLU A 34 17.00 1.80 13.49
CA GLU A 34 18.16 2.38 12.79
C GLU A 34 17.93 2.61 11.29
N TYR A 35 16.69 2.94 10.92
CA TYR A 35 16.30 3.32 9.56
C TYR A 35 15.96 4.80 9.48
N THR A 36 15.88 5.33 8.27
CA THR A 36 15.27 6.64 8.03
C THR A 36 13.74 6.56 8.08
N GLU A 37 13.09 7.68 8.40
CA GLU A 37 11.63 7.79 8.35
C GLU A 37 11.07 7.39 6.98
N SER A 38 11.77 7.75 5.90
CA SER A 38 11.40 7.41 4.53
C SER A 38 11.42 5.90 4.30
N GLU A 39 12.50 5.20 4.69
CA GLU A 39 12.60 3.75 4.52
C GLU A 39 11.52 3.00 5.28
N VAL A 40 11.21 3.43 6.51
CA VAL A 40 10.12 2.85 7.30
C VAL A 40 8.79 3.03 6.57
N VAL A 41 8.52 4.21 6.02
CA VAL A 41 7.29 4.48 5.27
C VAL A 41 7.24 3.61 4.00
N GLU A 42 8.30 3.57 3.20
CA GLU A 42 8.36 2.77 1.98
C GLU A 42 8.13 1.27 2.28
N LEU A 43 8.90 0.70 3.21
CA LEU A 43 8.80 -0.72 3.59
C LEU A 43 7.41 -1.12 4.10
N TYR A 44 6.72 -0.23 4.82
CA TYR A 44 5.39 -0.53 5.35
C TYR A 44 4.27 -0.25 4.35
N LEU A 45 4.43 0.72 3.46
CA LEU A 45 3.46 0.98 2.40
C LEU A 45 3.51 -0.09 1.31
N GLU A 46 4.68 -0.62 0.98
CA GLU A 46 4.81 -1.73 0.03
C GLU A 46 4.09 -3.01 0.51
N LYS A 47 4.01 -3.24 1.84
CA LYS A 47 3.24 -4.35 2.41
C LYS A 47 1.73 -4.28 2.14
N LEU A 48 1.21 -3.14 1.68
CA LEU A 48 -0.17 -3.07 1.19
C LEU A 48 -0.39 -3.94 -0.05
N LEU A 49 0.67 -4.25 -0.79
CA LEU A 49 0.65 -5.16 -1.93
C LEU A 49 0.52 -6.64 -1.52
N ASP A 50 0.49 -6.95 -0.22
CA ASP A 50 0.19 -8.28 0.30
C ASP A 50 -1.31 -8.45 0.64
N ASP A 51 -2.14 -7.41 0.48
CA ASP A 51 -3.59 -7.52 0.64
C ASP A 51 -4.21 -8.25 -0.56
N GLU A 52 -4.57 -9.52 -0.39
CA GLU A 52 -5.23 -10.32 -1.43
C GLU A 52 -6.50 -9.67 -1.97
N GLY A 53 -7.29 -9.00 -1.12
CA GLY A 53 -8.50 -8.29 -1.53
C GLY A 53 -8.18 -7.09 -2.41
N PHE A 54 -7.09 -6.39 -2.12
CA PHE A 54 -6.57 -5.31 -2.96
C PHE A 54 -6.07 -5.85 -4.30
N ILE A 55 -5.29 -6.93 -4.32
CA ILE A 55 -4.81 -7.57 -5.55
C ILE A 55 -5.98 -8.03 -6.43
N GLN A 56 -6.99 -8.68 -5.83
CA GLN A 56 -8.21 -9.09 -6.55
C GLN A 56 -8.96 -7.89 -7.15
N TRP A 57 -9.04 -6.79 -6.39
CA TRP A 57 -9.65 -5.57 -6.90
C TRP A 57 -8.86 -4.98 -8.08
N VAL A 58 -7.53 -4.91 -7.99
CA VAL A 58 -6.65 -4.49 -9.09
C VAL A 58 -6.86 -5.40 -10.31
N ASN A 59 -6.93 -6.72 -10.11
CA ASN A 59 -7.21 -7.69 -11.18
C ASN A 59 -8.55 -7.42 -11.88
N SER A 60 -9.59 -7.04 -11.13
CA SER A 60 -10.93 -6.75 -11.66
C SER A 60 -11.05 -5.39 -12.37
N ALA A 61 -10.06 -4.50 -12.22
CA ALA A 61 -10.12 -3.15 -12.77
C ALA A 61 -9.90 -3.13 -14.30
N LYS A 62 -10.77 -2.41 -15.04
CA LYS A 62 -10.77 -2.36 -16.51
C LYS A 62 -9.45 -1.89 -17.15
N ASN A 63 -8.65 -1.08 -16.46
CA ASN A 63 -7.35 -0.54 -16.93
C ASN A 63 -6.20 -0.92 -15.99
N ASN A 64 -6.20 -2.16 -15.51
CA ASN A 64 -5.24 -2.63 -14.52
C ASN A 64 -3.77 -2.64 -15.01
N LYS A 65 -3.49 -2.86 -16.29
CA LYS A 65 -2.09 -2.95 -16.81
C LYS A 65 -1.19 -1.78 -16.39
N GLY A 66 -1.70 -0.55 -16.44
CA GLY A 66 -0.93 0.63 -16.04
C GLY A 66 -0.78 0.77 -14.52
N MET A 67 -1.71 0.22 -13.74
CA MET A 67 -1.63 0.19 -12.28
C MET A 67 -0.59 -0.83 -11.82
N VAL A 68 -0.66 -2.02 -12.41
CA VAL A 68 0.22 -3.15 -12.14
C VAL A 68 1.67 -2.77 -12.37
N SER A 69 1.97 -2.18 -13.53
CA SER A 69 3.34 -1.81 -13.88
C SER A 69 3.93 -0.70 -13.00
N LYS A 70 3.09 0.22 -12.52
CA LYS A 70 3.54 1.26 -11.58
C LYS A 70 3.74 0.74 -10.15
N MET A 71 3.12 -0.39 -9.82
CA MET A 71 3.17 -1.00 -8.49
C MET A 71 4.09 -2.21 -8.42
N GLY A 72 4.75 -2.61 -9.52
CA GLY A 72 5.61 -3.79 -9.57
C GLY A 72 4.87 -5.10 -9.28
N LEU A 73 3.58 -5.17 -9.62
CA LEU A 73 2.72 -6.32 -9.29
C LEU A 73 2.74 -7.43 -10.35
N GLU A 74 3.56 -7.31 -11.40
CA GLU A 74 3.60 -8.23 -12.54
C GLU A 74 3.76 -9.69 -12.12
N GLU A 75 4.77 -9.98 -11.29
CA GLU A 75 5.08 -11.35 -10.84
C GLU A 75 3.97 -11.91 -9.95
N LYS A 76 3.50 -11.13 -8.96
CA LYS A 76 2.41 -11.51 -8.03
C LYS A 76 1.09 -11.81 -8.76
N MET A 77 0.84 -11.16 -9.90
CA MET A 77 -0.35 -11.41 -10.72
C MET A 77 -0.23 -12.66 -11.59
N GLU A 78 0.99 -13.05 -11.96
CA GLU A 78 1.25 -14.24 -12.75
C GLU A 78 1.08 -15.51 -11.90
N GLU A 79 1.52 -15.46 -10.63
CA GLU A 79 1.32 -16.52 -9.64
C GLU A 79 -0.17 -16.78 -9.32
N GLN A 80 -0.99 -15.73 -9.20
CA GLN A 80 -2.44 -15.89 -8.94
C GLN A 80 -3.24 -16.45 -10.12
N LYS A 81 -2.72 -16.40 -11.35
CA LYS A 81 -3.36 -17.01 -12.53
C LYS A 81 -3.06 -18.49 -12.67
N LEU A 82 -2.02 -18.98 -11.98
CA LEU A 82 -1.53 -20.35 -12.04
C LEU A 82 -2.07 -21.25 -10.92
N SER A 83 -2.67 -20.66 -9.86
CA SER A 83 -3.42 -21.35 -8.79
C SER A 83 -4.91 -21.45 -9.09
#